data_AF-A0AAC9XVZ8-F1
#
_entry.id   AF-A0AAC9XVZ8-F1
#
_cell.length_a   1.000
_cell.length_b   1.000
_cell.length_c   1.000
_cell.angle_alpha   90.00
_cell.angle_beta   90.00
_cell.angle_gamma   90.00
#
_symmetry.space_group_name_H-M   'P 1'
#
loop_
_entity.id
_entity.type
_entity.pdbx_description
1 polymer ?
#
loop_
_entity_poly.entity_id
_entity_poly.type
_entity_poly.pdbx_seq_one_letter_code
_entity_poly.pdbx_strand_id
1 'polypeptide(L)'
;MSKEAIKSKERFKNSGAPFPNARHYALKLLAALIRLIKVYKPSSSTKVTAYDRALFNFLYLWLTGALTSCKSSKDIPDITIVSGNTPCQQHSLRSVRRNNPSWIEYAIAYPTKGSISWQWQPIPNGLNHWFSDAITKTKQANNCWVMSQEEKEVFLCFINDKWQTPPILKAKYLVRKDVLFNYFKKMVQCDPSLTTPAKAVLLGVDNLHHSSAFHYQRRDSDQIRSDIFVAQTYYLKRLSQAIYEPELLKLFSATKSILHNDSQLIRNTTKQQDYLFSTSGKIPSLYYDISAARRKYINTPPIFIGSIRYVNVDSVRRFFHELHLQGQKLEQSKHTLESLLELYNFRVFELALLYIALTSARPTHEITFKKEYCFDKHSVIIFDKGRYRTIWLCDYFRLALLRYEFLLQNLQLHSSTTFDSPLMWFLIDENLAVKPLSAKILRPFMAKWWSKANPGEVKIVPYHLRHFFAQHALTSLSPTLTSQDISRLMGHANYGEQLGSDELFPVVLNRFCSFLNKIPEFLNLAEIKGANHG
;
A
#
# COMPACT_ATOMS: atom_id res chain seq x y z
N MET A 1 -25.61 16.87 -14.52
CA MET A 1 -25.26 15.56 -13.91
C MET A 1 -25.55 15.65 -12.42
N SER A 2 -26.34 14.73 -11.85
CA SER A 2 -26.61 14.72 -10.40
C SER A 2 -25.33 14.47 -9.60
N LYS A 3 -25.27 15.00 -8.36
CA LYS A 3 -24.13 14.77 -7.44
C LYS A 3 -23.85 13.28 -7.21
N GLU A 4 -24.87 12.43 -7.31
CA GLU A 4 -24.78 10.98 -7.18
C GLU A 4 -24.14 10.31 -8.41
N ALA A 5 -24.46 10.76 -9.62
CA ALA A 5 -23.82 10.27 -10.84
C ALA A 5 -22.32 10.63 -10.88
N ILE A 6 -21.95 11.79 -10.33
CA ILE A 6 -20.54 12.20 -10.17
C ILE A 6 -19.85 11.31 -9.13
N LYS A 7 -20.46 11.11 -7.96
CA LYS A 7 -19.93 10.21 -6.92
C LYS A 7 -19.80 8.76 -7.40
N SER A 8 -20.73 8.27 -8.21
CA SER A 8 -20.67 6.92 -8.81
C SER A 8 -19.51 6.80 -9.80
N LYS A 9 -19.35 7.78 -10.72
CA LYS A 9 -18.23 7.82 -11.67
C LYS A 9 -16.85 7.90 -10.99
N GLU A 10 -16.74 8.60 -9.86
CA GLU A 10 -15.50 8.66 -9.09
C GLU A 10 -15.21 7.35 -8.34
N ARG A 11 -16.21 6.60 -7.89
CA ARG A 11 -16.02 5.26 -7.29
C ARG A 11 -15.34 4.27 -8.25
N PHE A 12 -15.65 4.34 -9.55
CA PHE A 12 -15.00 3.52 -10.59
C PHE A 12 -13.54 3.93 -10.91
N LYS A 13 -13.00 4.94 -10.20
CA LYS A 13 -11.59 5.36 -10.31
C LYS A 13 -10.71 4.94 -9.13
N ASN A 14 -11.26 4.16 -8.21
CA ASN A 14 -10.63 3.87 -6.92
C ASN A 14 -10.17 2.41 -6.80
N SER A 15 -9.45 2.12 -5.73
CA SER A 15 -8.98 0.77 -5.44
C SER A 15 -10.17 -0.16 -5.20
N GLY A 16 -10.12 -1.34 -5.81
CA GLY A 16 -11.25 -2.27 -5.86
C GLY A 16 -12.23 -2.05 -7.02
N ALA A 17 -12.08 -0.96 -7.79
CA ALA A 17 -12.80 -0.83 -9.06
C ALA A 17 -12.34 -1.92 -10.04
N PRO A 18 -13.24 -2.38 -10.94
CA PRO A 18 -12.85 -3.33 -11.98
C PRO A 18 -11.66 -2.78 -12.77
N PHE A 19 -10.66 -3.63 -12.98
CA PHE A 19 -9.55 -3.26 -13.83
C PHE A 19 -10.05 -2.89 -15.23
N PRO A 20 -9.40 -1.92 -15.91
CA PRO A 20 -9.75 -1.58 -17.28
C PRO A 20 -9.69 -2.82 -18.19
N ASN A 21 -10.55 -2.84 -19.21
CA ASN A 21 -10.61 -3.92 -20.19
C ASN A 21 -9.26 -4.05 -20.91
N ALA A 22 -8.55 -5.15 -20.65
CA ALA A 22 -7.18 -5.33 -21.15
C ALA A 22 -7.10 -5.38 -22.68
N ARG A 23 -8.12 -5.93 -23.36
CA ARG A 23 -8.15 -6.07 -24.82
C ARG A 23 -8.20 -4.71 -25.51
N HIS A 24 -9.05 -3.80 -25.04
CA HIS A 24 -9.15 -2.45 -25.63
C HIS A 24 -7.84 -1.66 -25.51
N TYR A 25 -7.11 -1.83 -24.41
CA TYR A 25 -5.80 -1.23 -24.20
C TYR A 25 -4.71 -1.89 -25.05
N ALA A 26 -4.69 -3.23 -25.11
CA ALA A 26 -3.71 -3.97 -25.91
C ALA A 26 -3.86 -3.64 -27.40
N LEU A 27 -5.09 -3.54 -27.91
CA LEU A 27 -5.35 -3.10 -29.29
C LEU A 27 -4.91 -1.64 -29.54
N LYS A 28 -5.05 -0.75 -28.54
CA LYS A 28 -4.55 0.62 -28.67
C LYS A 28 -3.02 0.70 -28.64
N LEU A 29 -2.38 -0.15 -27.84
CA LEU A 29 -0.93 -0.29 -27.81
C LEU A 29 -0.40 -0.85 -29.14
N LEU A 30 -1.10 -1.82 -29.72
CA LEU A 30 -0.83 -2.31 -31.08
C LEU A 30 -0.95 -1.19 -32.12
N ALA A 31 -2.00 -0.36 -32.05
CA ALA A 31 -2.14 0.80 -32.92
C ALA A 31 -1.01 1.82 -32.75
N ALA A 32 -0.51 2.00 -31.52
CA ALA A 32 0.67 2.83 -31.24
C ALA A 32 1.90 2.31 -31.97
N LEU A 33 2.13 0.99 -31.90
CA LEU A 33 3.26 0.32 -32.53
C LEU A 33 3.22 0.43 -34.05
N ILE A 34 2.07 0.15 -34.67
CA ILE A 34 1.86 0.31 -36.13
C ILE A 34 2.15 1.75 -36.57
N ARG A 35 1.68 2.74 -35.79
CA ARG A 35 1.92 4.15 -36.09
C ARG A 35 3.40 4.50 -35.95
N LEU A 36 4.07 4.02 -34.89
CA LEU A 36 5.48 4.27 -34.66
C LEU A 36 6.33 3.74 -35.83
N ILE A 37 6.05 2.52 -36.28
CA ILE A 37 6.69 1.91 -37.46
C ILE A 37 6.42 2.75 -38.72
N LYS A 38 5.20 3.24 -38.92
CA LYS A 38 4.86 4.09 -40.07
C LYS A 38 5.62 5.43 -40.08
N VAL A 39 5.78 6.05 -38.90
CA VAL A 39 6.44 7.36 -38.77
C VAL A 39 7.94 7.25 -38.98
N TYR A 40 8.58 6.29 -38.30
CA TYR A 40 10.04 6.19 -38.27
C TYR A 40 10.63 5.22 -39.29
N LYS A 41 9.79 4.39 -39.95
CA LYS A 41 10.17 3.44 -41.02
C LYS A 41 11.44 2.64 -40.66
N PRO A 42 11.35 1.71 -39.70
CA PRO A 42 12.52 0.96 -39.22
C PRO A 42 13.27 0.30 -40.37
N SER A 43 14.59 0.42 -40.35
CA SER A 43 15.49 -0.18 -41.32
C SER A 43 16.50 -1.09 -40.62
N SER A 44 17.05 -2.05 -41.36
CA SER A 44 18.13 -2.89 -40.86
C SER A 44 19.42 -2.06 -40.72
N SER A 45 19.77 -1.72 -39.48
CA SER A 45 21.02 -1.05 -39.12
C SER A 45 21.74 -1.75 -37.95
N THR A 46 23.06 -1.90 -38.07
CA THR A 46 23.93 -2.32 -36.97
C THR A 46 24.13 -1.23 -35.90
N LYS A 47 23.57 -0.03 -36.10
CA LYS A 47 23.60 1.11 -35.17
C LYS A 47 22.21 1.39 -34.62
N VAL A 48 22.17 2.12 -33.49
CA VAL A 48 20.90 2.60 -32.90
C VAL A 48 20.27 3.64 -33.81
N THR A 49 19.06 3.34 -34.30
CA THR A 49 18.29 4.19 -35.21
C THR A 49 17.35 5.16 -34.47
N ALA A 50 16.76 6.11 -35.20
CA ALA A 50 15.71 6.99 -34.68
C ALA A 50 14.49 6.20 -34.19
N TYR A 51 14.13 5.10 -34.90
CA TYR A 51 13.07 4.19 -34.47
C TYR A 51 13.38 3.55 -33.12
N ASP A 52 14.60 3.05 -32.94
CA ASP A 52 15.02 2.41 -31.68
C ASP A 52 14.91 3.38 -30.50
N ARG A 53 15.41 4.61 -30.66
CA ARG A 53 15.30 5.68 -29.66
C ARG A 53 13.84 6.04 -29.37
N ALA A 54 13.00 6.14 -30.40
CA ALA A 54 11.59 6.46 -30.24
C ALA A 54 10.81 5.35 -29.51
N LEU A 55 11.04 4.08 -29.84
CA LEU A 55 10.42 2.94 -29.15
C LEU A 55 10.89 2.88 -27.68
N PHE A 56 12.18 3.05 -27.45
CA PHE A 56 12.77 3.06 -26.11
C PHE A 56 12.16 4.17 -25.23
N ASN A 57 12.12 5.40 -25.75
CA ASN A 57 11.50 6.54 -25.05
C ASN A 57 9.99 6.37 -24.86
N PHE A 58 9.27 5.84 -25.85
CA PHE A 58 7.85 5.53 -25.71
C PHE A 58 7.58 4.57 -24.56
N LEU A 59 8.31 3.46 -24.49
CA LEU A 59 8.14 2.46 -23.44
C LEU A 59 8.54 3.01 -22.06
N TYR A 60 9.63 3.76 -21.98
CA TYR A 60 10.08 4.40 -20.73
C TYR A 60 9.06 5.41 -20.21
N LEU A 61 8.61 6.34 -21.06
CA LEU A 61 7.63 7.37 -20.70
C LEU A 61 6.24 6.79 -20.44
N TRP A 62 5.89 5.68 -21.10
CA TRP A 62 4.64 4.97 -20.83
C TRP A 62 4.65 4.29 -19.46
N LEU A 63 5.74 3.59 -19.14
CA LEU A 63 5.92 2.92 -17.85
C LEU A 63 5.94 3.91 -16.68
N THR A 64 6.62 5.04 -16.86
CA THR A 64 6.73 6.11 -15.84
C THR A 64 5.52 7.05 -15.81
N GLY A 65 4.57 6.90 -16.73
CA GLY A 65 3.36 7.72 -16.80
C GLY A 65 3.58 9.15 -17.30
N ALA A 66 4.72 9.46 -17.89
CA ALA A 66 5.11 10.80 -18.31
C ALA A 66 4.61 11.19 -19.72
N LEU A 67 4.14 10.25 -20.54
CA LEU A 67 3.69 10.51 -21.93
C LEU A 67 2.68 11.66 -22.07
N THR A 68 1.73 11.78 -21.13
CA THR A 68 0.71 12.86 -21.21
C THR A 68 1.24 14.25 -20.89
N SER A 69 2.36 14.32 -20.18
CA SER A 69 3.01 15.56 -19.72
C SER A 69 3.92 16.16 -20.78
N CYS A 70 4.32 15.42 -21.80
CA CYS A 70 5.21 15.92 -22.85
C CYS A 70 4.48 16.87 -23.81
N LYS A 71 4.74 18.18 -23.73
CA LYS A 71 4.16 19.22 -24.59
C LYS A 71 5.19 19.91 -25.48
N SER A 72 6.46 19.85 -25.10
CA SER A 72 7.60 20.46 -25.76
C SER A 72 8.80 19.50 -25.78
N SER A 73 9.84 19.81 -26.56
CA SER A 73 11.01 18.92 -26.67
C SER A 73 11.76 18.80 -25.34
N LYS A 74 11.69 19.84 -24.51
CA LYS A 74 12.29 19.88 -23.16
C LYS A 74 11.63 18.90 -22.20
N ASP A 75 10.38 18.50 -22.45
CA ASP A 75 9.65 17.54 -21.62
C ASP A 75 10.03 16.09 -21.95
N ILE A 76 10.78 15.86 -23.04
CA ILE A 76 11.32 14.54 -23.39
C ILE A 76 12.72 14.44 -22.77
N PRO A 77 12.90 13.59 -21.75
CA PRO A 77 14.13 13.54 -20.98
C PRO A 77 15.27 12.90 -21.77
N ASP A 78 16.48 13.35 -21.49
CA ASP A 78 17.69 12.67 -21.94
C ASP A 78 17.97 11.51 -20.99
N ILE A 79 17.70 10.30 -21.47
CA ILE A 79 17.84 9.11 -20.67
C ILE A 79 19.32 8.72 -20.56
N THR A 80 19.85 8.71 -19.33
CA THR A 80 21.26 8.40 -19.06
C THR A 80 21.46 6.96 -18.63
N ILE A 81 22.41 6.25 -19.24
CA ILE A 81 22.77 4.89 -18.82
C ILE A 81 24.02 4.98 -17.95
N VAL A 82 23.89 4.55 -16.70
CA VAL A 82 24.96 4.64 -15.70
C VAL A 82 25.44 3.27 -15.24
N SER A 83 26.65 3.24 -14.70
CA SER A 83 27.23 2.06 -14.05
C SER A 83 26.56 1.79 -12.69
N GLY A 84 26.64 0.55 -12.21
CA GLY A 84 26.01 0.13 -10.96
C GLY A 84 26.57 0.77 -9.68
N ASN A 85 27.71 1.46 -9.76
CA ASN A 85 28.33 2.22 -8.67
C ASN A 85 27.90 3.70 -8.65
N THR A 86 27.16 4.16 -9.65
CA THR A 86 26.67 5.54 -9.70
C THR A 86 25.41 5.67 -8.83
N PRO A 87 25.29 6.72 -7.99
CA PRO A 87 24.05 7.00 -7.26
C PRO A 87 22.84 7.12 -8.19
N CYS A 88 21.65 6.77 -7.68
CA CYS A 88 20.42 6.89 -8.47
C CYS A 88 20.09 8.37 -8.73
N GLN A 89 19.83 8.71 -9.98
CA GLN A 89 19.47 10.06 -10.41
C GLN A 89 18.29 10.01 -11.37
N GLN A 90 17.58 11.13 -11.47
CA GLN A 90 16.43 11.28 -12.36
C GLN A 90 16.79 10.90 -13.80
N HIS A 91 15.87 10.19 -14.47
CA HIS A 91 16.04 9.75 -15.86
C HIS A 91 17.26 8.86 -16.14
N SER A 92 17.81 8.21 -15.12
CA SER A 92 18.89 7.23 -15.29
C SER A 92 18.37 5.79 -15.35
N LEU A 93 19.08 4.94 -16.08
CA LEU A 93 18.96 3.48 -16.04
C LEU A 93 20.31 2.84 -15.76
N ARG A 94 20.29 1.66 -15.13
CA ARG A 94 21.48 0.85 -14.92
C ARG A 94 21.24 -0.62 -15.24
N SER A 95 22.32 -1.34 -15.51
CA SER A 95 22.31 -2.78 -15.76
C SER A 95 22.85 -3.54 -14.56
N VAL A 96 22.02 -4.41 -13.96
CA VAL A 96 22.42 -5.35 -12.91
C VAL A 96 22.83 -6.67 -13.57
N ARG A 97 24.13 -6.97 -13.51
CA ARG A 97 24.77 -8.12 -14.16
C ARG A 97 25.20 -9.16 -13.15
N ARG A 98 24.24 -9.84 -12.50
CA ARG A 98 24.55 -11.01 -11.67
C ARG A 98 24.57 -12.29 -12.50
N ASN A 99 23.51 -12.54 -13.26
CA ASN A 99 23.36 -13.69 -14.16
C ASN A 99 22.85 -13.24 -15.54
N ASN A 100 22.87 -14.13 -16.54
CA ASN A 100 22.28 -13.89 -17.85
C ASN A 100 20.78 -14.28 -17.85
N PRO A 101 19.84 -13.43 -18.32
CA PRO A 101 20.02 -12.09 -18.85
C PRO A 101 20.27 -11.03 -17.77
N SER A 102 20.98 -9.96 -18.15
CA SER A 102 21.09 -8.77 -17.31
C SER A 102 19.71 -8.15 -17.05
N TRP A 103 19.48 -7.64 -15.84
CA TRP A 103 18.23 -6.96 -15.50
C TRP A 103 18.44 -5.45 -15.44
N ILE A 104 17.56 -4.70 -16.08
CA ILE A 104 17.63 -3.25 -16.11
C ILE A 104 16.79 -2.67 -14.98
N GLU A 105 17.34 -1.66 -14.33
CA GLU A 105 16.63 -0.85 -13.36
C GLU A 105 16.56 0.60 -13.84
N TYR A 106 15.44 1.26 -13.56
CA TYR A 106 15.19 2.67 -13.86
C TYR A 106 15.05 3.47 -12.57
N ALA A 107 15.36 4.76 -12.64
CA ALA A 107 15.16 5.67 -11.52
C ALA A 107 13.68 6.02 -11.30
N ILE A 108 13.23 5.97 -10.05
CA ILE A 108 11.90 6.38 -9.63
C ILE A 108 12.00 7.27 -8.38
N ALA A 109 11.12 8.27 -8.29
CA ALA A 109 11.08 9.23 -7.18
C ALA A 109 10.31 8.66 -5.98
N TYR A 110 10.94 8.60 -4.81
CA TYR A 110 10.28 8.24 -3.56
C TYR A 110 9.99 9.50 -2.75
N PRO A 111 8.74 9.74 -2.32
CA PRO A 111 8.41 10.88 -1.47
C PRO A 111 8.93 10.64 -0.05
N THR A 112 9.90 11.46 0.38
CA THR A 112 10.42 11.45 1.75
C THR A 112 9.96 12.71 2.49
N LYS A 113 10.33 12.87 3.77
CA LYS A 113 9.91 14.03 4.58
C LYS A 113 10.59 15.30 4.05
N GLY A 114 9.90 16.02 3.17
CA GLY A 114 10.34 17.32 2.63
C GLY A 114 11.27 17.25 1.41
N SER A 115 11.51 16.06 0.85
CA SER A 115 12.31 15.93 -0.38
C SER A 115 11.90 14.71 -1.21
N ILE A 116 12.61 14.50 -2.32
CA ILE A 116 12.51 13.31 -3.17
C ILE A 116 13.81 12.53 -3.02
N SER A 117 13.69 11.22 -2.78
CA SER A 117 14.82 10.29 -2.86
C SER A 117 14.69 9.46 -4.14
N TRP A 118 15.68 9.53 -5.02
CA TRP A 118 15.71 8.69 -6.22
C TRP A 118 16.15 7.28 -5.85
N GLN A 119 15.34 6.29 -6.25
CA GLN A 119 15.58 4.88 -5.98
C GLN A 119 15.58 4.10 -7.29
N TRP A 120 16.39 3.05 -7.34
CA TRP A 120 16.36 2.12 -8.47
C TRP A 120 15.11 1.25 -8.38
N GLN A 121 14.45 1.02 -9.51
CA GLN A 121 13.31 0.12 -9.64
C GLN A 121 13.55 -0.83 -10.82
N PRO A 122 13.47 -2.15 -10.65
CA PRO A 122 13.58 -3.08 -11.77
C PRO A 122 12.48 -2.83 -12.80
N ILE A 123 12.87 -2.81 -14.08
CA ILE A 123 11.93 -2.84 -15.20
C ILE A 123 11.07 -4.11 -15.05
N PRO A 124 9.73 -4.02 -15.12
CA PRO A 124 8.86 -5.16 -14.93
C PRO A 124 9.12 -6.26 -15.97
N ASN A 125 8.85 -7.50 -15.57
CA ASN A 125 8.86 -8.59 -16.54
C ASN A 125 7.78 -8.33 -17.61
N GLY A 126 8.09 -8.67 -18.85
CA GLY A 126 7.32 -8.23 -20.01
C GLY A 126 8.02 -7.16 -20.83
N LEU A 127 8.75 -6.21 -20.23
CA LEU A 127 9.46 -5.15 -20.96
C LEU A 127 10.99 -5.22 -20.85
N ASN A 128 11.54 -5.88 -19.82
CA ASN A 128 12.98 -5.89 -19.57
C ASN A 128 13.83 -6.37 -20.77
N HIS A 129 13.30 -7.23 -21.64
CA HIS A 129 14.04 -7.68 -22.83
C HIS A 129 14.39 -6.52 -23.77
N TRP A 130 13.51 -5.54 -23.94
CA TRP A 130 13.79 -4.34 -24.75
C TRP A 130 14.93 -3.51 -24.17
N PHE A 131 14.83 -3.20 -22.87
CA PHE A 131 15.83 -2.38 -22.19
C PHE A 131 17.17 -3.11 -22.05
N SER A 132 17.15 -4.40 -21.75
CA SER A 132 18.34 -5.23 -21.57
C SER A 132 19.08 -5.43 -22.89
N ASP A 133 18.37 -5.70 -23.97
CA ASP A 133 18.97 -5.79 -25.31
C ASP A 133 19.56 -4.45 -25.76
N ALA A 134 18.82 -3.36 -25.56
CA ALA A 134 19.27 -2.01 -25.87
C ALA A 134 20.58 -1.67 -25.13
N ILE A 135 20.59 -1.80 -23.81
CA ILE A 135 21.71 -1.35 -22.97
C ILE A 135 22.93 -2.28 -23.06
N THR A 136 22.72 -3.60 -23.20
CA THR A 136 23.83 -4.56 -23.17
C THR A 136 24.64 -4.53 -24.46
N LYS A 137 24.04 -4.18 -25.60
CA LYS A 137 24.70 -4.22 -26.91
C LYS A 137 25.32 -2.89 -27.35
N THR A 138 24.96 -1.78 -26.71
CA THR A 138 25.45 -0.43 -27.08
C THR A 138 26.54 0.12 -26.16
N LYS A 139 27.20 -0.72 -25.35
CA LYS A 139 28.14 -0.29 -24.28
C LYS A 139 29.30 0.62 -24.72
N GLN A 140 29.50 0.87 -26.01
CA GLN A 140 30.65 1.59 -26.56
C GLN A 140 30.34 3.00 -27.09
N ALA A 141 29.09 3.47 -27.08
CA ALA A 141 28.75 4.82 -27.56
C ALA A 141 28.01 5.63 -26.48
N ASN A 142 28.70 6.57 -25.86
CA ASN A 142 28.07 7.58 -25.00
C ASN A 142 26.92 8.25 -25.76
N ASN A 143 25.78 8.47 -25.09
CA ASN A 143 24.61 9.19 -25.60
C ASN A 143 23.86 8.57 -26.80
N CYS A 144 24.14 7.32 -27.21
CA CYS A 144 23.46 6.70 -28.37
C CYS A 144 21.92 6.54 -28.25
N TRP A 145 21.39 6.60 -27.03
CA TRP A 145 19.96 6.53 -26.72
C TRP A 145 19.28 7.88 -26.51
N VAL A 146 20.05 8.98 -26.55
CA VAL A 146 19.54 10.36 -26.46
C VAL A 146 18.95 10.75 -27.82
N MET A 147 17.73 11.29 -27.81
CA MET A 147 17.10 11.78 -29.04
C MET A 147 17.68 13.14 -29.44
N SER A 148 17.98 13.33 -30.72
CA SER A 148 18.28 14.67 -31.24
C SER A 148 17.06 15.60 -31.11
N GLN A 149 17.27 16.91 -31.24
CA GLN A 149 16.16 17.88 -31.20
C GLN A 149 15.11 17.60 -32.29
N GLU A 150 15.55 17.28 -33.51
CA GLU A 150 14.67 16.88 -34.62
C GLU A 150 13.89 15.59 -34.29
N GLU A 151 14.57 14.58 -33.72
CA GLU A 151 13.92 13.34 -33.31
C GLU A 151 12.87 13.57 -32.21
N LYS A 152 13.14 14.48 -31.26
CA LYS A 152 12.20 14.90 -30.22
C LYS A 152 10.98 15.58 -30.82
N GLU A 153 11.15 16.45 -31.82
CA GLU A 153 10.03 17.10 -32.53
C GLU A 153 9.16 16.08 -33.27
N VAL A 154 9.75 15.13 -33.99
CA VAL A 154 9.01 14.02 -34.62
C VAL A 154 8.27 13.18 -33.58
N PHE A 155 8.91 12.91 -32.43
CA PHE A 155 8.30 12.17 -31.34
C PHE A 155 7.12 12.93 -30.70
N LEU A 156 7.24 14.26 -30.55
CA LEU A 156 6.15 15.11 -30.09
C LEU A 156 4.95 15.04 -31.02
N CYS A 157 5.17 15.16 -32.33
CA CYS A 157 4.10 14.99 -33.32
C CYS A 157 3.47 13.60 -33.18
N PHE A 158 4.29 12.55 -33.04
CA PHE A 158 3.78 11.20 -32.80
C PHE A 158 2.86 11.11 -31.57
N ILE A 159 3.24 11.67 -30.41
CA ILE A 159 2.43 11.58 -29.19
C ILE A 159 1.25 12.57 -29.14
N ASN A 160 1.38 13.76 -29.75
CA ASN A 160 0.40 14.85 -29.64
C ASN A 160 -0.61 14.88 -30.79
N ASP A 161 -0.28 14.36 -31.97
CA ASP A 161 -1.21 14.31 -33.10
C ASP A 161 -2.36 13.33 -32.89
N LYS A 162 -3.47 13.56 -33.60
CA LYS A 162 -4.60 12.63 -33.62
C LYS A 162 -4.19 11.31 -34.29
N TRP A 163 -4.45 10.20 -33.61
CA TRP A 163 -4.20 8.87 -34.14
C TRP A 163 -5.42 8.34 -34.88
N GLN A 164 -5.27 8.12 -36.19
CA GLN A 164 -6.24 7.33 -36.95
C GLN A 164 -6.13 5.86 -36.59
N THR A 165 -7.27 5.15 -36.58
CA THR A 165 -7.32 3.70 -36.35
C THR A 165 -6.77 2.97 -37.58
N PRO A 166 -5.75 2.11 -37.45
CA PRO A 166 -5.24 1.30 -38.55
C PRO A 166 -6.34 0.45 -39.20
N PRO A 167 -6.31 0.21 -40.54
CA PRO A 167 -7.33 -0.57 -41.25
C PRO A 167 -7.66 -1.91 -40.60
N ILE A 168 -6.63 -2.67 -40.20
CA ILE A 168 -6.76 -3.98 -39.54
C ILE A 168 -7.46 -3.94 -38.18
N LEU A 169 -7.61 -2.74 -37.59
CA LEU A 169 -8.23 -2.51 -36.29
C LEU A 169 -9.57 -1.76 -36.38
N LYS A 170 -10.06 -1.40 -37.58
CA LYS A 170 -11.25 -0.55 -37.77
C LYS A 170 -12.53 -1.09 -37.11
N ALA A 171 -12.72 -2.41 -37.14
CA ALA A 171 -13.90 -3.07 -36.57
C ALA A 171 -13.75 -3.44 -35.08
N LYS A 172 -12.62 -3.09 -34.46
CA LYS A 172 -12.35 -3.43 -33.05
C LYS A 172 -12.56 -2.20 -32.16
N TYR A 173 -12.97 -2.43 -30.92
CA TYR A 173 -13.08 -1.34 -29.95
C TYR A 173 -11.73 -1.05 -29.30
N LEU A 174 -11.24 0.19 -29.46
CA LEU A 174 -9.97 0.66 -28.92
C LEU A 174 -10.22 1.81 -27.95
N VAL A 175 -9.41 1.90 -26.90
CA VAL A 175 -9.39 3.11 -26.06
C VAL A 175 -8.77 4.30 -26.80
N ARG A 176 -9.04 5.52 -26.32
CA ARG A 176 -8.35 6.72 -26.80
C ARG A 176 -6.86 6.69 -26.42
N LYS A 177 -6.02 7.48 -27.11
CA LYS A 177 -4.56 7.47 -26.87
C LYS A 177 -4.17 7.97 -25.48
N ASP A 178 -4.84 9.02 -24.99
CA ASP A 178 -4.64 9.60 -23.66
C ASP A 178 -4.97 8.60 -22.55
N VAL A 179 -5.95 7.73 -22.82
CA VAL A 179 -6.35 6.65 -21.92
C VAL A 179 -5.29 5.55 -21.90
N LEU A 180 -4.71 5.17 -23.06
CA LEU A 180 -3.56 4.26 -23.11
C LEU A 180 -2.34 4.83 -22.37
N PHE A 181 -2.02 6.10 -22.57
CA PHE A 181 -0.87 6.75 -21.94
C PHE A 181 -0.95 6.71 -20.40
N ASN A 182 -2.17 6.73 -19.86
CA ASN A 182 -2.44 6.61 -18.42
C ASN A 182 -2.69 5.17 -17.95
N TYR A 183 -2.37 4.14 -18.74
CA TYR A 183 -2.66 2.74 -18.39
C TYR A 183 -2.13 2.34 -17.02
N PHE A 184 -0.82 2.52 -16.78
CA PHE A 184 -0.19 2.18 -15.50
C PHE A 184 -0.80 2.97 -14.34
N LYS A 185 -0.99 4.29 -14.50
CA LYS A 185 -1.66 5.14 -13.51
C LYS A 185 -3.05 4.59 -13.15
N LYS A 186 -3.86 4.24 -14.15
CA LYS A 186 -5.21 3.69 -13.95
C LYS A 186 -5.18 2.33 -13.28
N MET A 187 -4.25 1.45 -13.66
CA MET A 187 -4.08 0.14 -13.03
C MET A 187 -3.71 0.29 -11.54
N VAL A 188 -2.71 1.13 -11.23
CA VAL A 188 -2.27 1.42 -9.85
C VAL A 188 -3.40 1.96 -8.99
N GLN A 189 -4.25 2.84 -9.53
CA GLN A 189 -5.42 3.36 -8.82
C GLN A 189 -6.43 2.25 -8.47
N CYS A 190 -6.70 1.35 -9.41
CA CYS A 190 -7.71 0.30 -9.27
C CYS A 190 -7.23 -0.90 -8.45
N ASP A 191 -5.92 -1.16 -8.42
CA ASP A 191 -5.32 -2.36 -7.83
C ASP A 191 -5.53 -2.41 -6.31
N PRO A 192 -6.35 -3.34 -5.79
CA PRO A 192 -6.58 -3.44 -4.36
C PRO A 192 -5.39 -4.07 -3.62
N SER A 193 -4.58 -4.88 -4.31
CA SER A 193 -3.44 -5.61 -3.75
C SER A 193 -2.20 -4.73 -3.57
N LEU A 194 -2.09 -3.66 -4.36
CA LEU A 194 -0.98 -2.72 -4.25
C LEU A 194 -1.13 -1.85 -3.00
N THR A 195 -0.06 -1.80 -2.20
CA THR A 195 -0.06 -1.14 -0.90
C THR A 195 -0.11 0.38 -1.02
N THR A 196 -0.65 1.06 0.00
CA THR A 196 -0.75 2.53 -0.02
C THR A 196 0.61 3.23 -0.18
N PRO A 197 1.69 2.80 0.52
CA PRO A 197 3.01 3.39 0.29
C PRO A 197 3.53 3.20 -1.14
N ALA A 198 3.32 2.02 -1.75
CA ALA A 198 3.72 1.79 -3.14
C ALA A 198 2.89 2.63 -4.13
N LYS A 199 1.59 2.78 -3.90
CA LYS A 199 0.73 3.72 -4.66
C LYS A 199 1.23 5.16 -4.53
N ALA A 200 1.70 5.56 -3.35
CA ALA A 200 2.20 6.92 -3.12
C ALA A 200 3.45 7.21 -3.96
N VAL A 201 4.34 6.22 -4.11
CA VAL A 201 5.51 6.31 -5.00
C VAL A 201 5.09 6.46 -6.46
N LEU A 202 4.12 5.66 -6.92
CA LEU A 202 3.74 5.63 -8.35
C LEU A 202 2.80 6.77 -8.78
N LEU A 203 1.96 7.27 -7.87
CA LEU A 203 0.96 8.30 -8.17
C LEU A 203 1.34 9.67 -7.61
N GLY A 204 2.19 9.74 -6.58
CA GLY A 204 2.32 10.89 -5.70
C GLY A 204 1.30 10.86 -4.56
N VAL A 205 1.67 11.42 -3.40
CA VAL A 205 0.84 11.41 -2.17
C VAL A 205 -0.49 12.14 -2.38
N ASP A 206 -0.47 13.26 -3.11
CA ASP A 206 -1.65 14.10 -3.37
C ASP A 206 -2.67 13.44 -4.31
N ASN A 207 -2.21 12.47 -5.12
CA ASN A 207 -3.06 11.72 -6.03
C ASN A 207 -3.59 10.41 -5.41
N LEU A 208 -3.30 10.16 -4.14
CA LEU A 208 -3.90 9.05 -3.40
C LEU A 208 -5.37 9.36 -3.11
N HIS A 209 -6.23 8.39 -3.37
CA HIS A 209 -7.64 8.48 -2.98
C HIS A 209 -7.82 8.67 -1.44
N HIS A 210 -6.88 8.13 -0.66
CA HIS A 210 -6.81 8.30 0.79
C HIS A 210 -5.39 8.69 1.23
N SER A 211 -5.04 9.97 1.08
CA SER A 211 -3.76 10.50 1.57
C SER A 211 -3.52 10.19 3.06
N SER A 212 -4.57 10.15 3.88
CA SER A 212 -4.46 9.77 5.29
C SER A 212 -3.92 8.36 5.51
N ALA A 213 -4.22 7.39 4.65
CA ALA A 213 -3.77 5.99 4.80
C ALA A 213 -2.24 5.87 4.73
N PHE A 214 -1.60 6.71 3.91
CA PHE A 214 -0.14 6.82 3.82
C PHE A 214 0.51 7.20 5.16
N HIS A 215 -0.17 8.01 5.98
CA HIS A 215 0.35 8.43 7.27
C HIS A 215 0.19 7.38 8.38
N TYR A 216 -0.64 6.34 8.19
CA TYR A 216 -0.78 5.25 9.18
C TYR A 216 0.14 4.07 8.90
N GLN A 217 0.48 3.84 7.63
CA GLN A 217 1.24 2.69 7.18
C GLN A 217 2.68 3.06 6.85
N ARG A 218 3.63 2.19 7.16
CA ARG A 218 5.06 2.31 6.84
C ARG A 218 5.51 1.07 6.09
N ARG A 219 6.35 1.25 5.07
CA ARG A 219 6.94 0.15 4.30
C ARG A 219 8.38 0.48 3.93
N ASP A 220 9.24 -0.53 3.90
CA ASP A 220 10.64 -0.33 3.51
C ASP A 220 10.78 -0.29 1.98
N SER A 221 11.86 0.30 1.47
CA SER A 221 12.05 0.51 0.04
C SER A 221 12.18 -0.78 -0.75
N ASP A 222 12.69 -1.86 -0.17
CA ASP A 222 12.85 -3.15 -0.83
C ASP A 222 11.51 -3.85 -0.99
N GLN A 223 10.63 -3.73 0.01
CA GLN A 223 9.24 -4.17 -0.06
C GLN A 223 8.46 -3.37 -1.11
N ILE A 224 8.63 -2.04 -1.14
CA ILE A 224 7.99 -1.20 -2.18
C ILE A 224 8.48 -1.58 -3.57
N ARG A 225 9.79 -1.81 -3.75
CA ARG A 225 10.37 -2.27 -5.03
C ARG A 225 9.72 -3.57 -5.50
N SER A 226 9.53 -4.51 -4.57
CA SER A 226 8.83 -5.78 -4.83
C SER A 226 7.38 -5.57 -5.21
N ASP A 227 6.62 -4.80 -4.43
CA ASP A 227 5.21 -4.50 -4.69
C ASP A 227 5.01 -3.91 -6.10
N ILE A 228 5.83 -2.91 -6.46
CA ILE A 228 5.77 -2.24 -7.77
C ILE A 228 6.12 -3.22 -8.90
N PHE A 229 7.18 -4.01 -8.74
CA PHE A 229 7.63 -4.97 -9.76
C PHE A 229 6.57 -6.02 -10.05
N VAL A 230 5.99 -6.62 -9.01
CA VAL A 230 4.94 -7.64 -9.13
C VAL A 230 3.70 -7.04 -9.79
N ALA A 231 3.26 -5.87 -9.34
CA ALA A 231 2.08 -5.20 -9.87
C ALA A 231 2.24 -4.83 -11.35
N GLN A 232 3.32 -4.12 -11.72
CA GLN A 232 3.57 -3.72 -13.12
C GLN A 232 3.74 -4.93 -14.04
N THR A 233 4.40 -6.00 -13.58
CA THR A 233 4.50 -7.27 -14.31
C THR A 233 3.12 -7.87 -14.57
N TYR A 234 2.26 -7.91 -13.55
CA TYR A 234 0.90 -8.39 -13.69
C TYR A 234 0.09 -7.53 -14.67
N TYR A 235 0.24 -6.20 -14.64
CA TYR A 235 -0.45 -5.29 -15.56
C TYR A 235 -0.07 -5.54 -17.01
N LEU A 236 1.21 -5.79 -17.29
CA LEU A 236 1.69 -6.14 -18.63
C LEU A 236 1.21 -7.53 -19.06
N LYS A 237 1.22 -8.51 -18.15
CA LYS A 237 0.70 -9.86 -18.39
C LYS A 237 -0.76 -9.80 -18.87
N ARG A 238 -1.61 -8.99 -18.24
CA ARG A 238 -3.00 -8.78 -18.68
C ARG A 238 -3.11 -8.31 -20.12
N LEU A 239 -2.26 -7.38 -20.56
CA LEU A 239 -2.26 -6.90 -21.95
C LEU A 239 -1.81 -8.00 -22.92
N SER A 240 -0.73 -8.72 -22.59
CA SER A 240 -0.20 -9.80 -23.44
C SER A 240 -1.20 -10.94 -23.64
N GLN A 241 -1.99 -11.26 -22.62
CA GLN A 241 -2.97 -12.36 -22.67
C GLN A 241 -4.29 -11.95 -23.34
N ALA A 242 -4.53 -10.65 -23.57
CA ALA A 242 -5.78 -10.15 -24.14
C ALA A 242 -5.82 -10.16 -25.67
N ILE A 243 -4.66 -10.30 -26.33
CA ILE A 243 -4.54 -10.51 -27.77
C ILE A 243 -4.23 -11.99 -27.99
N TYR A 244 -5.10 -12.69 -28.70
CA TYR A 244 -4.95 -14.12 -28.99
C TYR A 244 -5.04 -14.43 -30.48
N GLU A 245 -5.53 -13.48 -31.29
CA GLU A 245 -5.60 -13.65 -32.74
C GLU A 245 -4.20 -13.72 -33.36
N PRO A 246 -3.85 -14.79 -34.11
CA PRO A 246 -2.50 -14.98 -34.66
C PRO A 246 -2.02 -13.80 -35.53
N GLU A 247 -2.92 -13.22 -36.32
CA GLU A 247 -2.62 -12.07 -37.19
C GLU A 247 -2.22 -10.82 -36.39
N LEU A 248 -2.90 -10.57 -35.26
CA LEU A 248 -2.59 -9.43 -34.39
C LEU A 248 -1.35 -9.69 -33.54
N LEU A 249 -1.13 -10.94 -33.13
CA LEU A 249 0.06 -11.34 -32.40
C LEU A 249 1.35 -11.08 -33.20
N LYS A 250 1.32 -11.33 -34.53
CA LYS A 250 2.43 -10.98 -35.43
C LYS A 250 2.73 -9.48 -35.40
N LEU A 251 1.68 -8.65 -35.46
CA LEU A 251 1.81 -7.19 -35.43
C LEU A 251 2.12 -6.63 -34.05
N PHE A 252 1.92 -7.40 -32.98
CA PHE A 252 2.30 -7.05 -31.61
C PHE A 252 3.78 -7.36 -31.33
N SER A 253 4.60 -7.32 -32.38
CA SER A 253 6.04 -7.47 -32.35
C SER A 253 6.70 -6.24 -32.94
N ALA A 254 7.90 -5.95 -32.50
CA ALA A 254 8.76 -4.92 -33.06
C ALA A 254 10.13 -5.52 -33.35
N THR A 255 10.86 -4.91 -34.26
CA THR A 255 12.24 -5.27 -34.57
C THR A 255 13.15 -4.80 -33.44
N LYS A 256 14.01 -5.70 -32.93
CA LYS A 256 15.02 -5.35 -31.92
C LYS A 256 16.18 -4.59 -32.53
N SER A 257 16.71 -3.63 -31.77
CA SER A 257 17.91 -2.89 -32.13
C SER A 257 19.09 -3.86 -32.35
N ILE A 258 19.88 -3.59 -33.39
CA ILE A 258 21.16 -4.24 -33.76
C ILE A 258 21.04 -5.70 -34.24
N LEU A 259 20.11 -6.52 -33.70
CA LEU A 259 19.97 -7.94 -34.07
C LEU A 259 18.98 -8.21 -35.20
N HIS A 260 18.10 -7.26 -35.52
CA HIS A 260 17.08 -7.38 -36.57
C HIS A 260 16.14 -8.59 -36.42
N ASN A 261 15.98 -9.13 -35.22
CA ASN A 261 14.95 -10.12 -34.95
C ASN A 261 13.71 -9.44 -34.37
N ASP A 262 12.56 -9.85 -34.88
CA ASP A 262 11.29 -9.42 -34.32
C ASP A 262 11.07 -10.10 -32.97
N SER A 263 10.55 -9.32 -32.03
CA SER A 263 10.17 -9.83 -30.73
C SER A 263 8.86 -9.20 -30.31
N GLN A 264 8.03 -9.99 -29.63
CA GLN A 264 6.80 -9.49 -29.05
C GLN A 264 7.09 -8.28 -28.16
N LEU A 265 6.22 -7.27 -28.24
CA LEU A 265 6.37 -6.05 -27.45
C LEU A 265 6.36 -6.36 -25.96
N ILE A 266 5.50 -7.27 -25.52
CA ILE A 266 5.41 -7.74 -24.14
C ILE A 266 5.79 -9.22 -24.09
N ARG A 267 6.91 -9.55 -23.46
CA ARG A 267 7.42 -10.93 -23.34
C ARG A 267 7.69 -11.33 -21.89
N ASN A 268 6.81 -12.17 -21.34
CA ASN A 268 6.89 -12.60 -19.94
C ASN A 268 7.78 -13.84 -19.70
N THR A 269 8.34 -14.43 -20.76
CA THR A 269 9.15 -15.67 -20.69
C THR A 269 10.62 -15.44 -20.34
N THR A 270 11.01 -14.20 -20.01
CA THR A 270 12.38 -13.88 -19.60
C THR A 270 12.67 -14.53 -18.25
N LYS A 271 13.70 -15.38 -18.17
CA LYS A 271 14.20 -15.91 -16.89
C LYS A 271 14.59 -14.73 -16.00
N GLN A 272 13.87 -14.57 -14.88
CA GLN A 272 14.14 -13.51 -13.90
C GLN A 272 15.44 -13.81 -13.16
N GLN A 273 16.16 -12.77 -12.74
CA GLN A 273 17.36 -12.94 -11.92
C GLN A 273 16.98 -13.24 -10.47
N ASP A 274 17.79 -14.07 -9.81
CA ASP A 274 17.53 -14.58 -8.45
C ASP A 274 17.32 -13.49 -7.41
N TYR A 275 18.02 -12.34 -7.52
CA TYR A 275 17.86 -11.24 -6.56
C TYR A 275 16.45 -10.61 -6.59
N LEU A 276 15.68 -10.78 -7.67
CA LEU A 276 14.30 -10.26 -7.76
C LEU A 276 13.31 -11.09 -6.92
N PHE A 277 13.71 -12.29 -6.48
CA PHE A 277 12.86 -13.21 -5.71
C PHE A 277 13.62 -13.93 -4.58
N SER A 278 14.84 -13.49 -4.25
CA SER A 278 15.68 -14.11 -3.22
C SER A 278 15.07 -14.02 -1.82
N THR A 279 14.18 -13.06 -1.61
CA THR A 279 13.47 -12.87 -0.35
C THR A 279 12.01 -12.60 -0.65
N SER A 280 11.11 -13.38 -0.05
CA SER A 280 9.68 -13.24 -0.29
C SER A 280 9.21 -11.82 0.04
N GLY A 281 8.56 -11.18 -0.93
CA GLY A 281 8.02 -9.82 -0.80
C GLY A 281 9.06 -8.70 -0.70
N LYS A 282 10.34 -8.95 -1.03
CA LYS A 282 11.41 -7.93 -1.02
C LYS A 282 12.32 -8.06 -2.24
N ILE A 283 12.65 -6.93 -2.86
CA ILE A 283 13.70 -6.84 -3.88
C ILE A 283 14.79 -5.90 -3.35
N PRO A 284 15.98 -6.43 -2.96
CA PRO A 284 17.03 -5.61 -2.39
C PRO A 284 17.51 -4.56 -3.39
N SER A 285 17.73 -3.34 -2.91
CA SER A 285 18.51 -2.35 -3.65
C SER A 285 20.00 -2.72 -3.59
N LEU A 286 20.68 -2.60 -4.74
CA LEU A 286 22.06 -3.03 -4.92
C LEU A 286 22.98 -1.84 -5.20
N TYR A 287 24.22 -1.92 -4.74
CA TYR A 287 25.33 -1.06 -5.13
C TYR A 287 26.45 -1.94 -5.69
N TYR A 288 27.02 -1.56 -6.84
CA TYR A 288 28.15 -2.29 -7.41
C TYR A 288 29.45 -1.74 -6.83
N ASP A 289 30.06 -2.49 -5.91
CA ASP A 289 31.36 -2.13 -5.33
C ASP A 289 32.47 -2.49 -6.33
N ILE A 290 33.25 -1.48 -6.71
CA ILE A 290 34.43 -1.59 -7.57
C ILE A 290 35.63 -1.08 -6.75
N SER A 291 36.04 -1.86 -5.76
CA SER A 291 37.31 -1.67 -5.07
C SER A 291 38.35 -2.64 -5.63
N ALA A 292 39.65 -2.33 -5.48
CA ALA A 292 40.74 -3.17 -6.00
C ALA A 292 40.63 -4.64 -5.52
N ALA A 293 40.03 -4.87 -4.35
CA ALA A 293 39.86 -6.18 -3.74
C ALA A 293 38.50 -6.85 -4.01
N ARG A 294 37.45 -6.14 -4.46
CA ARG A 294 36.09 -6.68 -4.60
C ARG A 294 35.34 -6.07 -5.78
N ARG A 295 34.88 -6.93 -6.70
CA ARG A 295 33.94 -6.61 -7.79
C ARG A 295 32.63 -7.33 -7.55
N LYS A 296 31.76 -6.78 -6.70
CA LYS A 296 30.50 -7.46 -6.33
C LYS A 296 29.35 -6.50 -6.06
N TYR A 297 28.14 -6.98 -6.26
CA TYR A 297 26.93 -6.26 -5.84
C TYR A 297 26.69 -6.48 -4.35
N ILE A 298 26.64 -5.39 -3.59
CA ILE A 298 26.28 -5.36 -2.16
C ILE A 298 24.88 -4.77 -1.99
N ASN A 299 24.16 -5.21 -0.96
CA ASN A 299 22.84 -4.66 -0.65
C ASN A 299 23.00 -3.28 0.00
N THR A 300 22.22 -2.29 -0.44
CA THR A 300 22.12 -0.99 0.22
C THR A 300 21.04 -1.05 1.30
N PRO A 301 21.23 -0.40 2.46
CA PRO A 301 20.21 -0.34 3.50
C PRO A 301 18.89 0.24 2.97
N PRO A 302 17.73 -0.36 3.27
CA PRO A 302 16.46 0.15 2.80
C PRO A 302 16.07 1.43 3.56
N ILE A 303 15.40 2.34 2.86
CA ILE A 303 14.77 3.50 3.47
C ILE A 303 13.30 3.22 3.76
N PHE A 304 12.74 3.91 4.75
CA PHE A 304 11.34 3.74 5.11
C PHE A 304 10.47 4.87 4.59
N ILE A 305 9.31 4.51 4.03
CA ILE A 305 8.34 5.43 3.45
C ILE A 305 7.00 5.27 4.19
N GLY A 306 6.35 6.41 4.49
CA GLY A 306 5.04 6.47 5.14
C GLY A 306 5.08 6.94 6.60
N SER A 307 4.32 6.28 7.47
CA SER A 307 4.11 6.63 8.87
C SER A 307 5.41 6.80 9.68
N ILE A 308 5.55 7.96 10.32
CA ILE A 308 6.60 8.24 11.32
C ILE A 308 6.24 7.76 12.73
N ARG A 309 4.97 7.39 12.95
CA ARG A 309 4.43 6.93 14.26
C ARG A 309 4.38 5.41 14.37
N TYR A 310 5.28 4.74 13.67
CA TYR A 310 5.43 3.29 13.75
C TYR A 310 5.81 2.89 15.18
N VAL A 311 5.23 1.78 15.66
CA VAL A 311 5.55 1.18 16.96
C VAL A 311 6.04 -0.24 16.72
N ASN A 312 7.10 -0.62 17.42
CA ASN A 312 7.59 -2.00 17.39
C ASN A 312 6.56 -2.93 18.05
N VAL A 313 6.28 -4.06 17.39
CA VAL A 313 5.32 -5.08 17.87
C VAL A 313 5.72 -5.60 19.25
N ASP A 314 6.99 -5.89 19.49
CA ASP A 314 7.47 -6.45 20.76
C ASP A 314 7.33 -5.43 21.91
N SER A 315 7.40 -4.14 21.62
CA SER A 315 7.09 -3.10 22.61
C SER A 315 5.61 -3.07 22.98
N VAL A 316 4.71 -3.30 22.02
CA VAL A 316 3.27 -3.42 22.26
C VAL A 316 2.94 -4.69 23.06
N ARG A 317 3.59 -5.82 22.73
CA ARG A 317 3.47 -7.08 23.49
C ARG A 317 3.88 -6.91 24.95
N ARG A 318 5.09 -6.38 25.19
CA ARG A 318 5.59 -6.08 26.55
C ARG A 318 4.64 -5.15 27.30
N PHE A 319 4.11 -4.13 26.64
CA PHE A 319 3.17 -3.20 27.23
C PHE A 319 1.88 -3.88 27.72
N PHE A 320 1.21 -4.67 26.89
CA PHE A 320 0.00 -5.37 27.31
C PHE A 320 0.28 -6.50 28.31
N HIS A 321 1.46 -7.14 28.24
CA HIS A 321 1.89 -8.10 29.26
C HIS A 321 2.05 -7.43 30.63
N GLU A 322 2.67 -6.25 30.69
CA GLU A 322 2.82 -5.51 31.96
C GLU A 322 1.47 -5.07 32.53
N LEU A 323 0.54 -4.62 31.67
CA LEU A 323 -0.84 -4.32 32.11
C LEU A 323 -1.53 -5.56 32.68
N HIS A 324 -1.36 -6.71 32.03
CA HIS A 324 -1.92 -7.97 32.51
C HIS A 324 -1.35 -8.36 33.88
N LEU A 325 -0.02 -8.30 34.06
CA LEU A 325 0.63 -8.60 35.34
C LEU A 325 0.16 -7.66 36.45
N GLN A 326 0.00 -6.36 36.17
CA GLN A 326 -0.54 -5.44 37.15
C GLN A 326 -1.99 -5.75 37.48
N GLY A 327 -2.82 -6.02 36.48
CA GLY A 327 -4.21 -6.38 36.70
C GLY A 327 -4.36 -7.66 37.54
N GLN A 328 -3.45 -8.64 37.37
CA GLN A 328 -3.40 -9.83 38.23
C GLN A 328 -3.00 -9.50 39.67
N LYS A 329 -2.08 -8.55 39.88
CA LYS A 329 -1.69 -8.11 41.23
C LYS A 329 -2.81 -7.39 41.97
N LEU A 330 -3.64 -6.65 41.24
CA LEU A 330 -4.80 -5.97 41.79
C LEU A 330 -5.96 -6.93 42.08
N GLU A 331 -6.01 -8.08 41.40
CA GLU A 331 -7.01 -9.12 41.63
C GLU A 331 -6.77 -9.82 42.97
N GLN A 332 -7.79 -9.88 43.82
CA GLN A 332 -7.71 -10.46 45.16
C GLN A 332 -8.84 -11.47 45.35
N SER A 333 -8.62 -12.48 46.21
CA SER A 333 -9.68 -13.45 46.55
C SER A 333 -10.84 -12.81 47.32
N LYS A 334 -10.57 -11.72 48.04
CA LYS A 334 -11.56 -10.87 48.72
C LYS A 334 -11.18 -9.42 48.50
N HIS A 335 -12.16 -8.62 48.13
CA HIS A 335 -11.96 -7.20 47.87
C HIS A 335 -12.61 -6.32 48.94
N THR A 336 -11.96 -5.22 49.29
CA THR A 336 -12.61 -4.07 49.92
C THR A 336 -13.25 -3.21 48.82
N LEU A 337 -14.14 -2.28 49.18
CA LEU A 337 -14.69 -1.34 48.21
C LEU A 337 -13.59 -0.57 47.47
N GLU A 338 -12.57 -0.12 48.20
CA GLU A 338 -11.41 0.61 47.65
C GLU A 338 -10.58 -0.25 46.70
N SER A 339 -10.23 -1.48 47.09
CA SER A 339 -9.40 -2.35 46.24
C SER A 339 -10.17 -2.84 44.99
N LEU A 340 -11.48 -3.03 45.11
CA LEU A 340 -12.35 -3.33 43.96
C LEU A 340 -12.46 -2.13 43.01
N LEU A 341 -12.59 -0.91 43.56
CA LEU A 341 -12.65 0.32 42.78
C LEU A 341 -11.34 0.57 42.02
N GLU A 342 -10.19 0.32 42.67
CA GLU A 342 -8.87 0.40 42.02
C GLU A 342 -8.75 -0.59 40.86
N LEU A 343 -9.09 -1.86 41.09
CA LEU A 343 -9.10 -2.90 40.06
C LEU A 343 -10.05 -2.53 38.91
N TYR A 344 -11.28 -2.10 39.21
CA TYR A 344 -12.27 -1.68 38.24
C TYR A 344 -11.74 -0.56 37.34
N ASN A 345 -11.26 0.53 37.93
CA ASN A 345 -10.76 1.68 37.18
C ASN A 345 -9.52 1.30 36.35
N PHE A 346 -8.63 0.45 36.88
CA PHE A 346 -7.49 -0.06 36.14
C PHE A 346 -7.93 -0.84 34.89
N ARG A 347 -8.92 -1.75 35.03
CA ARG A 347 -9.47 -2.54 33.92
C ARG A 347 -10.21 -1.68 32.90
N VAL A 348 -10.83 -0.57 33.31
CA VAL A 348 -11.41 0.43 32.39
C VAL A 348 -10.34 1.05 31.48
N PHE A 349 -9.18 1.43 32.02
CA PHE A 349 -8.08 1.95 31.21
C PHE A 349 -7.51 0.89 30.26
N GLU A 350 -7.30 -0.33 30.75
CA GLU A 350 -6.83 -1.47 29.94
C GLU A 350 -7.80 -1.77 28.78
N LEU A 351 -9.10 -1.87 29.07
CA LEU A 351 -10.15 -2.10 28.09
C LEU A 351 -10.15 -1.02 27.00
N ALA A 352 -9.96 0.25 27.37
CA ALA A 352 -9.90 1.34 26.41
C ALA A 352 -8.68 1.25 25.46
N LEU A 353 -7.53 0.79 25.97
CA LEU A 353 -6.32 0.59 25.16
C LEU A 353 -6.47 -0.63 24.23
N LEU A 354 -7.05 -1.72 24.73
CA LEU A 354 -7.42 -2.88 23.92
C LEU A 354 -8.40 -2.48 22.82
N TYR A 355 -9.41 -1.65 23.12
CA TYR A 355 -10.37 -1.17 22.14
C TYR A 355 -9.66 -0.47 20.98
N ILE A 356 -8.70 0.42 21.25
CA ILE A 356 -7.93 1.11 20.20
C ILE A 356 -7.04 0.12 19.42
N ALA A 357 -6.31 -0.75 20.12
CA ALA A 357 -5.34 -1.66 19.52
C ALA A 357 -5.99 -2.78 18.69
N LEU A 358 -7.20 -3.22 19.05
CA LEU A 358 -7.89 -4.36 18.44
C LEU A 358 -8.98 -3.94 17.43
N THR A 359 -9.42 -2.68 17.44
CA THR A 359 -10.50 -2.22 16.52
C THR A 359 -10.13 -1.03 15.65
N SER A 360 -8.97 -0.43 15.91
CA SER A 360 -8.51 0.84 15.34
C SER A 360 -9.27 2.10 15.75
N ALA A 361 -10.17 2.06 16.74
CA ALA A 361 -10.96 3.23 17.16
C ALA A 361 -10.12 4.51 17.41
N ARG A 362 -10.69 5.70 17.14
CA ARG A 362 -9.98 6.98 17.35
C ARG A 362 -10.00 7.36 18.83
N PRO A 363 -8.85 7.67 19.45
CA PRO A 363 -8.80 8.08 20.86
C PRO A 363 -9.06 9.58 21.05
N THR A 364 -10.06 10.19 20.38
CA THR A 364 -10.22 11.66 20.33
C THR A 364 -11.53 12.24 20.85
N HIS A 365 -12.68 11.57 20.77
CA HIS A 365 -13.96 12.16 21.16
C HIS A 365 -14.64 11.41 22.31
N GLU A 366 -14.70 10.09 22.26
CA GLU A 366 -15.10 9.20 23.37
C GLU A 366 -14.30 7.89 23.20
N ILE A 367 -13.55 7.45 24.23
CA ILE A 367 -12.78 6.19 24.18
C ILE A 367 -13.62 5.07 24.76
N THR A 368 -14.86 5.00 24.29
CA THR A 368 -15.95 4.11 24.69
C THR A 368 -17.04 4.19 23.63
N PHE A 369 -18.11 3.44 23.80
CA PHE A 369 -19.27 3.48 22.91
C PHE A 369 -20.56 3.37 23.71
N LYS A 370 -21.70 3.71 23.09
CA LYS A 370 -22.98 3.63 23.78
C LYS A 370 -23.50 2.19 23.86
N LYS A 371 -24.11 1.85 24.99
CA LYS A 371 -24.73 0.53 25.23
C LYS A 371 -25.81 0.21 24.20
N GLU A 372 -26.66 1.20 23.86
CA GLU A 372 -27.76 1.07 22.89
C GLU A 372 -27.32 0.66 21.46
N TYR A 373 -26.04 0.86 21.13
CA TYR A 373 -25.48 0.55 19.83
C TYR A 373 -24.50 -0.63 19.84
N CYS A 374 -24.47 -1.40 20.94
CA CYS A 374 -23.68 -2.61 21.07
C CYS A 374 -24.54 -3.84 20.74
N PHE A 375 -24.23 -4.54 19.66
CA PHE A 375 -25.00 -5.69 19.17
C PHE A 375 -24.29 -6.97 19.55
N ASP A 376 -24.81 -7.62 20.59
CA ASP A 376 -24.30 -8.89 21.14
C ASP A 376 -22.79 -8.88 21.44
N LYS A 377 -22.22 -7.68 21.67
CA LYS A 377 -20.77 -7.50 21.93
C LYS A 377 -19.86 -8.05 20.81
N HIS A 378 -20.41 -8.33 19.63
CA HIS A 378 -19.66 -8.73 18.42
C HIS A 378 -19.48 -7.55 17.47
N SER A 379 -20.39 -6.58 17.51
CA SER A 379 -20.26 -5.36 16.73
C SER A 379 -20.88 -4.17 17.45
N VAL A 380 -20.41 -2.98 17.09
CA VAL A 380 -20.90 -1.73 17.65
C VAL A 380 -21.01 -0.67 16.56
N ILE A 381 -22.03 0.18 16.65
CA ILE A 381 -22.13 1.38 15.82
C ILE A 381 -21.57 2.57 16.60
N ILE A 382 -20.58 3.26 16.01
CA ILE A 382 -20.00 4.49 16.58
C ILE A 382 -20.19 5.68 15.65
N PHE A 383 -20.25 6.89 16.23
CA PHE A 383 -20.25 8.13 15.49
C PHE A 383 -18.83 8.70 15.40
N ASP A 384 -18.26 8.72 14.20
CA ASP A 384 -16.87 9.09 13.95
C ASP A 384 -16.78 9.99 12.71
N LYS A 385 -16.13 11.16 12.84
CA LYS A 385 -16.06 12.20 11.80
C LYS A 385 -17.42 12.59 11.20
N GLY A 386 -18.43 12.76 12.06
CA GLY A 386 -19.76 13.21 11.64
C GLY A 386 -20.60 12.11 10.97
N ARG A 387 -20.18 10.84 11.05
CA ARG A 387 -20.86 9.71 10.39
C ARG A 387 -20.89 8.47 11.28
N TYR A 388 -21.97 7.71 11.19
CA TYR A 388 -22.07 6.40 11.83
C TYR A 388 -21.32 5.33 11.03
N ARG A 389 -20.58 4.48 11.73
CA ARG A 389 -19.92 3.29 11.15
C ARG A 389 -19.95 2.11 12.11
N THR A 390 -19.91 0.91 11.54
CA THR A 390 -19.77 -0.33 12.30
C THR A 390 -18.30 -0.59 12.66
N ILE A 391 -18.08 -1.06 13.87
CA ILE A 391 -16.83 -1.66 14.33
C ILE A 391 -17.14 -3.11 14.73
N TRP A 392 -16.36 -4.06 14.24
CA TRP A 392 -16.40 -5.44 14.67
C TRP A 392 -15.45 -5.65 15.85
N LEU A 393 -15.92 -6.40 16.84
CA LEU A 393 -15.19 -6.71 18.06
C LEU A 393 -14.70 -8.16 17.96
N CYS A 394 -13.42 -8.39 18.28
CA CYS A 394 -12.88 -9.74 18.35
C CYS A 394 -13.30 -10.44 19.64
N ASP A 395 -13.23 -11.76 19.64
CA ASP A 395 -13.67 -12.60 20.76
C ASP A 395 -12.92 -12.29 22.05
N TYR A 396 -11.62 -11.98 21.94
CA TYR A 396 -10.82 -11.55 23.09
C TYR A 396 -11.36 -10.26 23.71
N PHE A 397 -11.70 -9.26 22.90
CA PHE A 397 -12.26 -8.00 23.41
C PHE A 397 -13.64 -8.22 24.01
N ARG A 398 -14.46 -9.10 23.42
CA ARG A 398 -15.75 -9.51 23.98
C ARG A 398 -15.60 -10.10 25.38
N LEU A 399 -14.62 -10.98 25.60
CA LEU A 399 -14.32 -11.53 26.93
C LEU A 399 -13.86 -10.44 27.91
N ALA A 400 -13.04 -9.49 27.46
CA ALA A 400 -12.62 -8.35 28.29
C ALA A 400 -13.83 -7.51 28.75
N LEU A 401 -14.79 -7.32 27.84
CA LEU A 401 -16.00 -6.58 28.10
C LEU A 401 -16.92 -7.29 29.10
N LEU A 402 -17.08 -8.61 28.97
CA LEU A 402 -17.83 -9.43 29.94
C LEU A 402 -17.20 -9.38 31.33
N ARG A 403 -15.87 -9.49 31.40
CA ARG A 403 -15.13 -9.37 32.67
C ARG A 403 -15.32 -7.99 33.31
N TYR A 404 -15.31 -6.92 32.50
CA TYR A 404 -15.60 -5.57 32.96
C TYR A 404 -17.01 -5.45 33.54
N GLU A 405 -18.03 -5.97 32.86
CA GLU A 405 -19.42 -5.93 33.34
C GLU A 405 -19.58 -6.68 34.67
N PHE A 406 -18.91 -7.82 34.82
CA PHE A 406 -18.89 -8.56 36.08
C PHE A 406 -18.27 -7.73 37.23
N LEU A 407 -17.16 -7.05 36.99
CA LEU A 407 -16.56 -6.15 37.99
C LEU A 407 -17.49 -4.99 38.35
N LEU A 408 -18.21 -4.44 37.37
CA LEU A 408 -19.21 -3.39 37.62
C LEU A 408 -20.34 -3.90 38.52
N GLN A 409 -20.88 -5.09 38.24
CA GLN A 409 -21.92 -5.72 39.07
C GLN A 409 -21.43 -5.95 40.50
N ASN A 410 -20.22 -6.49 40.67
CA ASN A 410 -19.65 -6.68 42.01
C ASN A 410 -19.48 -5.37 42.77
N LEU A 411 -19.05 -4.31 42.08
CA LEU A 411 -18.89 -3.00 42.69
C LEU A 411 -20.24 -2.40 43.10
N GLN A 412 -21.29 -2.58 42.30
CA GLN A 412 -22.66 -2.18 42.65
C GLN A 412 -23.15 -2.91 43.92
N LEU A 413 -22.88 -4.21 44.03
CA LEU A 413 -23.22 -4.99 45.21
C LEU A 413 -22.46 -4.54 46.46
N HIS A 414 -21.16 -4.26 46.34
CA HIS A 414 -20.32 -3.84 47.47
C HIS A 414 -20.62 -2.40 47.94
N SER A 415 -20.98 -1.52 47.02
CA SER A 415 -21.26 -0.11 47.32
C SER A 415 -22.73 0.19 47.61
N SER A 416 -23.64 -0.77 47.36
CA SER A 416 -25.10 -0.54 47.37
C SER A 416 -25.53 0.67 46.52
N THR A 417 -24.76 0.99 45.48
CA THR A 417 -24.94 2.16 44.63
C THR A 417 -25.15 1.70 43.19
N THR A 418 -26.10 2.32 42.49
CA THR A 418 -26.31 2.11 41.05
C THR A 418 -25.50 3.13 40.26
N PHE A 419 -24.74 2.64 39.27
CA PHE A 419 -23.94 3.49 38.39
C PHE A 419 -24.61 3.58 37.03
N ASP A 420 -25.45 4.59 36.84
CA ASP A 420 -26.13 4.81 35.55
C ASP A 420 -25.22 5.57 34.57
N SER A 421 -25.15 5.05 33.34
CA SER A 421 -24.38 5.66 32.25
C SER A 421 -24.81 5.05 30.92
N PRO A 422 -25.03 5.89 29.88
CA PRO A 422 -25.29 5.40 28.53
C PRO A 422 -24.04 4.79 27.88
N LEU A 423 -22.86 5.02 28.44
CA LEU A 423 -21.58 4.55 27.93
C LEU A 423 -21.30 3.13 28.41
N MET A 424 -20.69 2.32 27.54
CA MET A 424 -20.38 0.92 27.81
C MET A 424 -19.39 0.76 28.95
N TRP A 425 -18.38 1.63 29.02
CA TRP A 425 -17.46 1.71 30.16
C TRP A 425 -17.13 3.16 30.52
N PHE A 426 -16.84 3.37 31.80
CA PHE A 426 -16.61 4.66 32.45
C PHE A 426 -15.82 4.46 33.76
N LEU A 427 -15.22 5.53 34.27
CA LEU A 427 -14.53 5.51 35.56
C LEU A 427 -15.50 5.83 36.70
N ILE A 428 -15.15 5.42 37.91
CA ILE A 428 -15.87 5.78 39.14
C ILE A 428 -14.86 6.43 40.07
N ASP A 429 -15.17 7.61 40.62
CA ASP A 429 -14.27 8.30 41.55
C ASP A 429 -14.44 7.79 43.00
N GLU A 430 -13.62 8.33 43.91
CA GLU A 430 -13.61 7.98 45.32
C GLU A 430 -14.94 8.31 46.02
N ASN A 431 -15.75 9.23 45.47
CA ASN A 431 -17.08 9.58 45.94
C ASN A 431 -18.18 8.73 45.29
N LEU A 432 -17.81 7.63 44.62
CA LEU A 432 -18.71 6.75 43.88
C LEU A 432 -19.47 7.45 42.74
N ALA A 433 -18.93 8.56 42.21
CA ALA A 433 -19.52 9.27 41.09
C ALA A 433 -18.95 8.78 39.75
N VAL A 434 -19.83 8.60 38.77
CA VAL A 434 -19.46 8.23 37.40
C VAL A 434 -18.68 9.37 36.73
N LYS A 435 -17.54 9.03 36.12
CA LYS A 435 -16.71 9.96 35.34
C LYS A 435 -16.42 9.42 33.93
N PRO A 436 -16.46 10.28 32.89
CA PRO A 436 -16.13 9.85 31.55
C PRO A 436 -14.63 9.55 31.40
N LEU A 437 -14.31 8.48 30.66
CA LEU A 437 -12.94 8.20 30.25
C LEU A 437 -12.52 9.12 29.10
N SER A 438 -11.63 10.07 29.37
CA SER A 438 -11.13 11.01 28.36
C SER A 438 -9.72 10.68 27.87
N ALA A 439 -9.38 11.17 26.67
CA ALA A 439 -8.02 11.09 26.16
C ALA A 439 -6.99 11.81 27.06
N LYS A 440 -7.42 12.82 27.83
CA LYS A 440 -6.59 13.59 28.76
C LYS A 440 -6.06 12.70 29.89
N ILE A 441 -6.88 11.78 30.40
CA ILE A 441 -6.50 10.88 31.50
C ILE A 441 -5.92 9.55 31.00
N LEU A 442 -6.33 9.07 29.82
CA LEU A 442 -5.75 7.86 29.23
C LEU A 442 -4.27 8.04 28.85
N ARG A 443 -3.87 9.24 28.41
CA ARG A 443 -2.49 9.53 27.98
C ARG A 443 -1.46 9.36 29.12
N PRO A 444 -1.62 10.00 30.30
CA PRO A 444 -0.73 9.76 31.44
C PRO A 444 -0.71 8.31 31.91
N PHE A 445 -1.87 7.64 31.95
CA PHE A 445 -1.95 6.21 32.29
C PHE A 445 -1.08 5.38 31.34
N MET A 446 -1.28 5.52 30.03
CA MET A 446 -0.49 4.81 29.03
C MET A 446 1.00 5.15 29.14
N ALA A 447 1.35 6.43 29.35
CA ALA A 447 2.74 6.85 29.47
C ALA A 447 3.45 6.20 30.67
N LYS A 448 2.78 6.13 31.83
CA LYS A 448 3.30 5.46 33.04
C LYS A 448 3.63 3.99 32.75
N TRP A 449 2.66 3.25 32.22
CA TRP A 449 2.81 1.81 31.98
C TRP A 449 3.71 1.49 30.79
N TRP A 450 3.73 2.34 29.77
CA TRP A 450 4.65 2.20 28.64
C TRP A 450 6.10 2.34 29.06
N SER A 451 6.43 3.37 29.86
CA SER A 451 7.79 3.56 30.36
C SER A 451 8.24 2.43 31.28
N LYS A 452 7.31 1.80 32.01
CA LYS A 452 7.59 0.62 32.83
C LYS A 452 7.91 -0.61 31.98
N ALA A 453 7.08 -0.88 30.96
CA ALA A 453 7.24 -2.05 30.09
C ALA A 453 8.41 -1.91 29.09
N ASN A 454 8.72 -0.68 28.68
CA ASN A 454 9.69 -0.37 27.64
C ASN A 454 10.66 0.73 28.10
N PRO A 455 11.55 0.44 29.07
CA PRO A 455 12.50 1.41 29.59
C PRO A 455 13.45 1.89 28.48
N GLY A 456 13.68 3.20 28.40
CA GLY A 456 14.56 3.82 27.40
C GLY A 456 13.93 4.06 26.02
N GLU A 457 12.70 3.59 25.77
CA GLU A 457 11.99 3.89 24.52
C GLU A 457 11.26 5.24 24.55
N VAL A 458 11.03 5.82 23.37
CA VAL A 458 10.29 7.07 23.22
C VAL A 458 8.87 6.89 23.74
N LYS A 459 8.40 7.86 24.55
CA LYS A 459 7.02 7.88 25.03
C LYS A 459 6.05 7.94 23.85
N ILE A 460 5.10 7.02 23.83
CA ILE A 460 4.01 7.01 22.85
C ILE A 460 2.68 7.42 23.51
N VAL A 461 1.68 7.68 22.68
CA VAL A 461 0.32 8.05 23.09
C VAL A 461 -0.69 7.07 22.49
N PRO A 462 -1.95 6.98 22.99
CA PRO A 462 -2.92 5.97 22.54
C PRO A 462 -3.14 5.95 21.02
N TYR A 463 -3.00 7.10 20.36
CA TYR A 463 -3.08 7.19 18.90
C TYR A 463 -2.08 6.29 18.16
N HIS A 464 -0.93 5.98 18.75
CA HIS A 464 0.05 5.07 18.17
C HIS A 464 -0.45 3.63 18.09
N LEU A 465 -1.33 3.19 18.98
CA LEU A 465 -1.96 1.85 18.91
C LEU A 465 -2.84 1.73 17.66
N ARG A 466 -3.48 2.83 17.23
CA ARG A 466 -4.22 2.87 15.96
C ARG A 466 -3.29 2.78 14.74
N HIS A 467 -2.08 3.35 14.81
CA HIS A 467 -1.06 3.16 13.75
C HIS A 467 -0.54 1.72 13.75
N PHE A 468 -0.31 1.13 14.92
CA PHE A 468 0.03 -0.28 15.06
C PHE A 468 -1.01 -1.18 14.38
N PHE A 469 -2.30 -0.96 14.64
CA PHE A 469 -3.38 -1.73 13.98
C PHE A 469 -3.28 -1.64 12.45
N ALA A 470 -3.19 -0.43 11.90
CA ALA A 470 -3.09 -0.23 10.44
C ALA A 470 -1.85 -0.90 9.83
N GLN A 471 -0.74 -0.85 10.56
CA GLN A 471 0.51 -1.48 10.15
C GLN A 471 0.39 -3.00 10.17
N HIS A 472 -0.17 -3.57 11.24
CA HIS A 472 -0.37 -5.01 11.36
C HIS A 472 -1.33 -5.52 10.26
N ALA A 473 -2.41 -4.79 9.99
CA ALA A 473 -3.35 -5.09 8.92
C ALA A 473 -2.67 -5.12 7.54
N LEU A 474 -1.73 -4.20 7.28
CA LEU A 474 -0.93 -4.17 6.06
C LEU A 474 0.02 -5.37 5.92
N THR A 475 0.58 -5.86 7.03
CA THR A 475 1.57 -6.94 7.03
C THR A 475 0.98 -8.33 7.28
N SER A 476 -0.33 -8.42 7.52
CA SER A 476 -1.02 -9.70 7.75
C SER A 476 -0.93 -10.59 6.51
N LEU A 477 -0.45 -11.82 6.70
CA LEU A 477 -0.36 -12.82 5.64
C LEU A 477 -1.60 -13.73 5.60
N SER A 478 -2.30 -13.89 6.72
CA SER A 478 -3.43 -14.81 6.84
C SER A 478 -4.48 -14.27 7.82
N PRO A 479 -5.59 -13.68 7.33
CA PRO A 479 -5.84 -13.39 5.93
C PRO A 479 -4.99 -12.20 5.43
N THR A 480 -4.65 -12.22 4.14
CA THR A 480 -4.11 -11.03 3.46
C THR A 480 -5.23 -10.02 3.26
N LEU A 481 -5.02 -8.78 3.69
CA LEU A 481 -5.97 -7.69 3.54
C LEU A 481 -5.57 -6.77 2.38
N THR A 482 -6.57 -6.33 1.62
CA THR A 482 -6.37 -5.32 0.57
C THR A 482 -6.25 -3.92 1.17
N SER A 483 -5.72 -2.98 0.39
CA SER A 483 -5.70 -1.55 0.79
C SER A 483 -7.11 -0.98 1.08
N GLN A 484 -8.14 -1.53 0.43
CA GLN A 484 -9.54 -1.20 0.67
C GLN A 484 -10.04 -1.79 1.99
N ASP A 485 -9.74 -3.07 2.25
CA ASP A 485 -10.08 -3.75 3.52
C ASP A 485 -9.54 -2.97 4.72
N ILE A 486 -8.27 -2.57 4.66
CA ILE A 486 -7.63 -1.80 5.75
C ILE A 486 -8.27 -0.43 5.89
N SER A 487 -8.58 0.25 4.78
CA SER A 487 -9.25 1.56 4.82
C SER A 487 -10.62 1.47 5.50
N ARG A 488 -11.37 0.38 5.25
CA ARG A 488 -12.66 0.09 5.86
C ARG A 488 -12.56 -0.13 7.35
N LEU A 489 -11.64 -0.99 7.79
CA LEU A 489 -11.39 -1.22 9.23
C LEU A 489 -11.01 0.11 9.94
N MET A 490 -10.22 0.95 9.28
CA MET A 490 -9.78 2.24 9.80
C MET A 490 -10.86 3.34 9.77
N GLY A 491 -12.00 3.14 9.11
CA GLY A 491 -13.05 4.17 8.96
C GLY A 491 -12.57 5.37 8.12
N HIS A 492 -12.05 5.10 6.91
CA HIS A 492 -11.68 6.11 5.93
C HIS A 492 -12.80 6.32 4.90
N ALA A 493 -13.65 7.31 5.20
CA ALA A 493 -15.01 7.57 4.76
C ALA A 493 -15.41 7.62 3.25
N ASN A 494 -14.66 7.06 2.30
CA ASN A 494 -15.02 7.15 0.87
C ASN A 494 -15.55 5.84 0.25
N TYR A 495 -15.61 4.72 0.98
CA TYR A 495 -16.08 3.43 0.42
C TYR A 495 -17.55 3.08 0.73
N GLY A 496 -18.38 4.04 1.14
CA GLY A 496 -19.77 3.72 1.52
C GLY A 496 -19.89 3.10 2.92
N GLU A 497 -18.87 3.26 3.75
CA GLU A 497 -18.74 2.81 5.15
C GLU A 497 -19.78 3.40 6.13
N GLN A 498 -20.80 4.07 5.60
CA GLN A 498 -21.87 4.70 6.34
C GLN A 498 -22.97 3.67 6.56
N LEU A 499 -23.55 3.69 7.74
CA LEU A 499 -24.75 2.93 8.04
C LEU A 499 -25.80 3.15 6.93
N GLY A 500 -26.29 2.07 6.32
CA GLY A 500 -27.27 2.10 5.22
C GLY A 500 -26.68 2.09 3.80
N SER A 501 -25.37 2.27 3.61
CA SER A 501 -24.70 2.09 2.30
C SER A 501 -23.61 1.00 2.31
N ASP A 502 -23.42 0.36 3.47
CA ASP A 502 -22.34 -0.56 3.74
C ASP A 502 -22.77 -2.01 3.45
N GLU A 503 -22.86 -2.39 2.18
CA GLU A 503 -23.02 -3.80 1.81
C GLU A 503 -21.70 -4.54 2.03
N LEU A 504 -21.68 -5.47 3.00
CA LEU A 504 -20.60 -6.41 3.23
C LEU A 504 -21.01 -7.78 2.76
N PHE A 505 -20.35 -8.27 1.71
CA PHE A 505 -20.46 -9.67 1.37
C PHE A 505 -19.94 -10.53 2.54
N PRO A 506 -20.60 -11.66 2.86
CA PRO A 506 -20.17 -12.54 3.95
C PRO A 506 -18.70 -12.94 3.90
N VAL A 507 -18.15 -13.12 2.69
CA VAL A 507 -16.73 -13.45 2.47
C VAL A 507 -15.79 -12.36 3.00
N VAL A 508 -16.15 -11.09 2.84
CA VAL A 508 -15.36 -9.95 3.33
C VAL A 508 -15.50 -9.85 4.85
N LEU A 509 -16.69 -10.04 5.39
CA LEU A 509 -16.93 -10.04 6.83
C LEU A 509 -16.13 -11.15 7.53
N ASN A 510 -16.18 -12.39 7.01
CA ASN A 510 -15.41 -13.52 7.53
C ASN A 510 -13.91 -13.23 7.50
N ARG A 511 -13.41 -12.55 6.47
CA ARG A 511 -12.02 -12.11 6.40
C ARG A 511 -11.69 -11.10 7.50
N PHE A 512 -12.57 -10.15 7.76
CA PHE A 512 -12.37 -9.17 8.83
C PHE A 512 -12.39 -9.83 10.19
N CYS A 513 -13.39 -10.65 10.50
CA CYS A 513 -13.47 -11.37 11.77
C CYS A 513 -12.24 -12.27 11.97
N SER A 514 -11.81 -13.00 10.93
CA SER A 514 -10.61 -13.84 10.98
C SER A 514 -9.34 -13.03 11.27
N PHE A 515 -9.18 -11.86 10.64
CA PHE A 515 -8.07 -10.97 10.94
C PHE A 515 -8.13 -10.46 12.38
N LEU A 516 -9.28 -9.91 12.80
CA LEU A 516 -9.46 -9.32 14.13
C LEU A 516 -9.23 -10.32 15.26
N ASN A 517 -9.69 -11.57 15.08
CA ASN A 517 -9.50 -12.65 16.07
C ASN A 517 -8.05 -13.16 16.14
N LYS A 518 -7.21 -12.88 15.15
CA LYS A 518 -5.77 -13.20 15.19
C LYS A 518 -4.92 -12.13 15.84
N ILE A 519 -5.40 -10.90 15.98
CA ILE A 519 -4.63 -9.80 16.60
C ILE A 519 -4.25 -10.14 18.06
N PRO A 520 -5.16 -10.68 18.91
CA PRO A 520 -4.80 -11.08 20.27
C PRO A 520 -3.69 -12.13 20.34
N GLU A 521 -3.76 -13.16 19.49
CA GLU A 521 -2.71 -14.18 19.35
C GLU A 521 -1.40 -13.55 18.89
N PHE A 522 -1.44 -12.68 17.86
CA PHE A 522 -0.27 -11.96 17.38
C PHE A 522 0.39 -11.09 18.47
N LEU A 523 -0.42 -10.49 19.34
CA LEU A 523 0.04 -9.70 20.48
C LEU A 523 0.40 -10.53 21.72
N ASN A 524 0.29 -11.87 21.66
CA ASN A 524 0.47 -12.76 22.80
C ASN A 524 -0.34 -12.28 24.03
N LEU A 525 -1.58 -11.82 23.81
CA LEU A 525 -2.42 -11.35 24.89
C LEU A 525 -2.79 -12.52 25.80
N ALA A 526 -2.61 -12.33 27.10
CA ALA A 526 -2.89 -13.35 28.09
C ALA A 526 -4.40 -13.58 28.24
N GLU A 527 -4.79 -14.81 28.60
CA GLU A 527 -6.18 -15.18 28.79
C GLU A 527 -6.88 -14.31 29.85
N ILE A 528 -8.13 -13.98 29.58
CA ILE A 528 -8.98 -13.19 30.48
C ILE A 528 -9.68 -14.15 31.43
N LYS A 529 -9.15 -14.28 32.64
CA LYS A 529 -9.74 -15.09 33.70
C LYS A 529 -10.96 -14.40 34.32
N GLY A 530 -11.92 -15.19 34.82
CA GLY A 530 -13.05 -14.69 35.59
C GLY A 530 -14.20 -14.09 34.78
N ALA A 531 -14.29 -14.35 33.47
CA ALA A 531 -15.45 -14.00 32.66
C ALA A 531 -16.65 -14.97 32.86
N ASN A 532 -16.40 -16.16 33.41
CA ASN A 532 -17.39 -17.24 33.58
C ASN A 532 -17.63 -17.62 35.06
N HIS A 533 -17.05 -16.88 36.01
CA HIS A 533 -17.27 -17.12 37.44
C HIS A 533 -18.33 -16.14 37.93
N GLY A 534 -19.60 -16.53 37.77
CA GLY A 534 -20.70 -16.04 38.58
C GLY A 534 -20.71 -16.76 39.93
#